data_AF-A0A9X5XA06-F1
#
_entry.id   AF-A0A9X5XA06-F1
#
_cell.length_a   1.000
_cell.length_b   1.000
_cell.length_c   1.000
_cell.angle_alpha   90.00
_cell.angle_beta   90.00
_cell.angle_gamma   90.00
#
_symmetry.space_group_name_H-M   'P 1'
#
loop_
_entity.id
_entity.type
_entity.pdbx_description
1 polymer ?
#
loop_
_entity_poly.entity_id
_entity_poly.type
_entity_poly.pdbx_seq_one_letter_code
_entity_poly.pdbx_strand_id
1 'polypeptide(L)' 'VPSTPRRDGRDFLALAARHGVRATTHAYPLSEAQRALRDLKAGRFDGAAVLVNDFPART' A
#
# COMPACT_ATOMS: atom_id res chain seq x y z
N VAL A 1 -5.04 -28.70 -8.75
CA VAL A 1 -4.68 -27.50 -9.56
C VAL A 1 -3.42 -26.91 -8.96
N PRO A 2 -2.34 -26.70 -9.72
CA PRO A 2 -1.14 -26.06 -9.18
C PRO A 2 -1.45 -24.62 -8.75
N SER A 3 -0.86 -24.16 -7.65
CA SER A 3 -1.07 -22.82 -7.14
C SER A 3 -0.34 -21.78 -8.00
N THR A 4 -0.89 -20.56 -8.10
CA THR A 4 -0.25 -19.46 -8.83
C THR A 4 -0.06 -18.29 -7.87
N PRO A 5 1.00 -17.46 -8.03
CA PRO A 5 1.22 -16.32 -7.14
C PRO A 5 0.02 -15.36 -7.06
N ARG A 6 -0.78 -15.26 -8.13
CA ARG A 6 -2.00 -14.45 -8.19
C ARG A 6 -3.14 -15.05 -7.36
N ARG A 7 -3.30 -16.37 -7.40
CA ARG A 7 -4.29 -17.07 -6.57
C ARG A 7 -3.87 -17.05 -5.10
N ASP A 8 -2.61 -17.35 -4.83
CA ASP A 8 -2.07 -17.38 -3.47
C ASP A 8 -2.14 -15.99 -2.81
N GLY A 9 -1.87 -14.93 -3.57
CA GLY A 9 -2.07 -13.55 -3.09
C GLY A 9 -3.53 -13.23 -2.75
N ARG A 10 -4.50 -13.68 -3.56
CA ARG A 10 -5.93 -13.47 -3.27
C ARG A 10 -6.37 -14.24 -2.03
N ASP A 11 -5.95 -15.50 -1.92
CA ASP A 11 -6.25 -16.36 -0.78
C ASP A 11 -5.67 -15.78 0.52
N PHE A 12 -4.44 -15.24 0.48
CA PHE A 12 -3.81 -14.54 1.59
C PHE A 12 -4.58 -13.27 2.00
N LEU A 13 -4.93 -12.40 1.03
CA LEU A 13 -5.65 -11.16 1.34
C LEU A 13 -7.05 -11.43 1.93
N ALA A 14 -7.72 -12.49 1.45
CA ALA A 14 -9.00 -12.93 2.01
C ALA A 14 -8.84 -13.40 3.47
N LEU A 15 -7.78 -14.15 3.77
CA LEU A 15 -7.47 -14.57 5.14
C LEU A 15 -7.15 -13.37 6.05
N ALA A 16 -6.30 -12.45 5.58
CA ALA A 16 -5.95 -11.23 6.30
C ALA A 16 -7.20 -10.41 6.67
N ALA A 17 -8.14 -10.25 5.73
CA ALA A 17 -9.40 -9.55 5.98
C ALA A 17 -10.28 -10.28 7.02
N ARG A 18 -10.38 -11.61 6.95
CA ARG A 18 -11.15 -12.43 7.91
C ARG A 18 -10.63 -12.33 9.34
N HIS A 19 -9.32 -12.19 9.52
CA HIS A 19 -8.68 -12.06 10.83
C HIS A 19 -8.45 -10.61 11.25
N GLY A 20 -8.93 -9.62 10.49
CA GLY A 20 -8.80 -8.20 10.82
C GLY A 20 -7.37 -7.67 10.76
N VAL A 21 -6.48 -8.31 10.01
CA VAL A 21 -5.10 -7.82 9.81
C VAL A 21 -5.17 -6.53 9.00
N ARG A 22 -4.61 -5.44 9.56
CA ARG A 22 -4.55 -4.12 8.92
C ARG A 22 -3.10 -3.67 8.82
N ALA A 23 -2.72 -3.13 7.66
CA ALA A 23 -1.45 -2.46 7.51
C ALA A 23 -1.52 -1.06 8.15
N THR A 24 -0.47 -0.68 8.86
CA THR A 24 -0.23 0.72 9.21
C THR A 24 0.27 1.45 7.97
N THR A 25 -0.43 2.51 7.58
CA THR A 25 -0.13 3.26 6.35
C THR A 25 -0.03 4.74 6.64
N HIS A 26 0.93 5.40 5.98
CA HIS A 26 1.05 6.85 5.96
C HIS A 26 0.80 7.35 4.54
N ALA A 27 -0.28 8.12 4.36
CA ALA A 27 -0.73 8.56 3.05
C ALA A 27 0.03 9.83 2.61
N TYR A 28 0.43 9.87 1.35
CA TYR A 28 0.99 11.04 0.69
C TYR A 28 0.25 11.29 -0.63
N PRO A 29 0.04 12.55 -1.04
CA PRO A 29 -0.35 12.85 -2.41
C PRO A 29 0.67 12.26 -3.39
N LEU A 30 0.20 11.74 -4.53
CA LEU A 30 1.07 11.20 -5.58
C LEU A 30 1.99 12.30 -6.12
N SER A 31 1.52 13.55 -6.19
CA SER A 31 2.34 14.74 -6.50
C SER A 31 3.53 14.95 -5.55
N GLU A 32 3.46 14.43 -4.32
CA GLU A 32 4.51 14.52 -3.30
C GLU A 32 5.36 13.24 -3.15
N ALA A 33 5.40 12.36 -4.15
CA ALA A 33 6.13 11.09 -4.07
C ALA A 33 7.59 11.21 -3.61
N GLN A 34 8.28 12.26 -4.04
CA GLN A 34 9.65 12.57 -3.62
C GLN A 34 9.78 12.78 -2.10
N ARG A 35 8.79 13.42 -1.48
CA ARG A 35 8.74 13.62 -0.03
C ARG A 35 8.49 12.29 0.68
N ALA A 36 7.54 11.49 0.20
CA ALA A 36 7.24 10.17 0.74
C ALA A 36 8.49 9.27 0.81
N LEU A 37 9.29 9.26 -0.26
CA LEU A 37 10.55 8.50 -0.30
C LEU A 37 11.60 9.00 0.70
N ARG A 38 11.73 10.32 0.87
CA ARG A 38 12.66 10.88 1.87
C ARG A 38 12.24 10.52 3.28
N ASP A 39 10.96 10.65 3.59
CA ASP A 39 10.41 10.35 4.91
C ASP A 39 10.51 8.84 5.23
N LEU A 40 10.26 7.98 4.24
CA LEU A 40 10.45 6.53 4.36
C LEU A 40 11.92 6.17 4.61
N LYS A 41 12.86 6.74 3.84
CA LYS A 41 14.30 6.50 4.02
C LYS A 41 14.80 6.99 5.38
N ALA A 42 14.24 8.07 5.89
CA ALA A 42 14.56 8.63 7.20
C ALA A 42 13.86 7.91 8.37
N GLY A 43 12.98 6.94 8.10
CA GLY A 43 12.28 6.18 9.14
C GLY A 43 11.32 7.03 9.97
N ARG A 44 10.63 8.01 9.36
CA ARG A 44 9.79 8.98 10.09
C ARG A 44 8.45 8.41 10.57
N PHE A 45 8.06 7.24 10.08
CA PHE A 45 6.84 6.54 10.44
C PHE A 45 7.05 5.03 10.33
N ASP A 46 6.25 4.26 11.06
CA ASP A 46 6.18 2.80 10.92
C ASP A 46 5.18 2.38 9.82
N GLY A 47 5.45 1.25 9.18
CA GLY A 47 4.58 0.70 8.15
C GLY A 47 4.91 1.20 6.75
N ALA A 48 3.90 1.46 5.93
CA ALA A 48 4.07 1.75 4.50
C ALA A 48 3.70 3.19 4.13
N ALA A 49 4.51 3.85 3.32
CA ALA A 49 4.09 5.04 2.58
C ALA A 49 3.15 4.62 1.44
N VAL A 50 1.96 5.21 1.40
CA VAL A 50 0.95 4.96 0.35
C VAL A 50 0.74 6.25 -0.42
N LEU A 51 1.00 6.21 -1.73
CA LEU A 51 0.72 7.33 -2.63
C LEU A 51 -0.75 7.28 -3.05
N VAL A 52 -1.46 8.37 -2.77
CA VAL A 52 -2.87 8.55 -3.14
C VAL A 52 -2.95 9.49 -4.32
N ASN A 53 -3.64 9.07 -5.38
CA ASN A 53 -3.78 9.89 -6.57
C ASN A 53 -4.56 11.18 -6.27
N ASP A 54 -3.86 12.31 -6.28
CA ASP A 54 -4.41 13.66 -6.12
C ASP A 54 -4.57 14.39 -7.47
N PHE A 55 -4.20 13.75 -8.58
CA PHE A 55 -4.42 14.29 -9.91
C PHE A 55 -5.89 14.13 -10.33
N PRO A 56 -6.46 15.12 -11.03
CA PRO A 56 -7.81 15.02 -11.56
C PRO A 56 -7.91 13.84 -12.54
N ALA A 57 -9.06 13.17 -12.53
CA ALA A 57 -9.34 12.12 -13.50
C ALA A 57 -9.29 12.70 -14.91
N ARG A 58 -8.52 12.06 -15.82
CA ARG A 58 -8.57 12.41 -17.23
C ARG A 58 -9.92 11.97 -17.80
N THR A 59 -10.72 12.94 -18.25
CA THR A 59 -11.96 12.73 -19.00
C THR A 59 -11.63 12.45 -20.46
#